data_AF-A0A923VHP8-F1
#
_entry.id   AF-A0A923VHP8-F1
#
_cell.length_a   1.000
_cell.length_b   1.000
_cell.length_c   1.000
_cell.angle_alpha   90.00
_cell.angle_beta   90.00
_cell.angle_gamma   90.00
#
_symmetry.space_group_name_H-M   'P 1'
#
loop_
_entity.id
_entity.type
_entity.pdbx_description
1 polymer ?
#
loop_
_entity_poly.entity_id
_entity_poly.type
_entity_poly.pdbx_seq_one_letter_code
_entity_poly.pdbx_strand_id
1 'polypeptide(L)'
;HNLSTLGYNHLTVNHSISFVSLEGVHTQMIEGVWSQVKAMIKVHHGWTAKDLPGQLDQFSFQRECKANHDNIILEFFKLLHVVTFY
;
A
#
# COMPACT_ATOMS: atom_id res chain seq x y z
N HIS A 1 2.79 -20.13 5.68
CA HIS A 1 1.43 -20.36 5.15
C HIS A 1 1.45 -20.21 3.64
N ASN A 2 0.83 -21.14 2.90
CA ASN A 2 0.67 -21.02 1.45
C ASN A 2 -0.60 -20.21 1.16
N LEU A 3 -0.54 -19.26 0.22
CA LEU A 3 -1.68 -18.39 -0.13
C LEU A 3 -2.92 -19.19 -0.56
N SER A 4 -2.72 -20.35 -1.19
CA SER A 4 -3.82 -21.24 -1.58
C SER A 4 -4.62 -21.76 -0.39
N THR A 5 -3.98 -21.98 0.76
CA THR A 5 -4.66 -22.43 1.99
C THR A 5 -5.56 -21.36 2.61
N LEU A 6 -5.40 -20.11 2.17
CA LEU A 6 -6.22 -18.96 2.58
C LEU A 6 -7.28 -18.61 1.52
N GLY A 7 -7.43 -19.41 0.46
CA GLY A 7 -8.39 -19.16 -0.62
C GLY A 7 -7.91 -18.18 -1.71
N TYR A 8 -6.63 -17.77 -1.67
CA TYR A 8 -6.07 -16.86 -2.67
C TYR A 8 -5.38 -17.62 -3.81
N ASN A 9 -5.59 -17.17 -5.05
CA ASN A 9 -4.82 -17.62 -6.20
C ASN A 9 -3.54 -16.80 -6.32
N HIS A 10 -2.38 -17.46 -6.36
CA HIS A 10 -1.09 -16.78 -6.51
C HIS A 10 -0.68 -16.75 -7.98
N LEU A 11 -0.60 -15.54 -8.54
CA LEU A 11 -0.19 -15.29 -9.92
C LEU A 11 1.19 -14.64 -9.95
N THR A 12 1.98 -14.93 -10.97
CA THR A 12 3.34 -14.39 -11.15
C THR A 12 3.57 -13.93 -12.58
N VAL A 13 4.49 -12.99 -12.76
CA VAL A 13 4.96 -12.52 -14.08
C VAL A 13 6.46 -12.78 -14.16
N ASN A 14 6.92 -13.37 -15.27
CA ASN A 14 8.34 -13.51 -15.52
C ASN A 14 8.86 -12.26 -16.24
N HIS A 15 9.44 -11.33 -15.48
CA HIS A 15 9.97 -10.06 -16.00
C HIS A 15 11.20 -10.20 -16.91
N SER A 16 11.83 -11.37 -16.99
CA SER A 16 12.86 -11.64 -18.00
C SER A 16 12.27 -11.94 -19.37
N ILE A 17 11.00 -12.30 -19.45
CA ILE A 17 10.30 -12.64 -20.69
C ILE A 17 9.36 -11.49 -21.11
N SER A 18 8.54 -11.01 -20.18
CA SER A 18 7.52 -10.01 -20.48
C SER A 18 7.17 -9.15 -19.27
N PHE A 19 6.65 -7.95 -19.55
CA PHE A 19 6.19 -7.01 -18.54
C PHE A 19 4.79 -7.34 -17.99
N VAL A 20 4.01 -8.06 -18.79
CA VAL A 20 2.66 -8.57 -18.50
C VAL A 20 2.68 -10.06 -18.82
N SER A 21 2.04 -10.91 -18.01
CA SER A 21 1.97 -12.35 -18.33
C SER A 21 1.13 -12.58 -19.60
N LEU A 22 1.26 -13.76 -20.22
CA LEU A 22 0.46 -14.13 -21.39
C LEU A 22 -1.04 -14.17 -21.08
N GLU A 23 -1.38 -14.44 -19.82
CA GLU A 23 -2.74 -14.46 -19.26
C GLU A 23 -3.23 -13.05 -18.88
N GLY A 24 -2.45 -12.00 -19.16
CA GLY A 24 -2.82 -10.61 -18.87
C GLY A 24 -2.60 -10.19 -17.42
N VAL A 25 -1.75 -10.88 -16.66
CA VAL A 25 -1.44 -10.50 -15.27
C VAL A 25 -0.52 -9.29 -15.26
N HIS A 26 -0.91 -8.24 -14.55
CA HIS A 26 -0.14 -7.00 -14.36
C HIS A 26 0.31 -6.86 -12.90
N THR A 27 1.62 -6.82 -12.64
CA THR A 27 2.19 -6.63 -11.28
C THR A 27 2.75 -5.24 -11.04
N GLN A 28 2.85 -4.43 -12.09
CA GLN A 28 3.55 -3.13 -12.11
C GLN A 28 3.02 -2.11 -11.11
N MET A 29 1.70 -1.99 -11.00
CA MET A 29 1.10 -1.08 -10.03
C MET A 29 1.46 -1.49 -8.60
N ILE A 30 1.41 -2.79 -8.30
CA ILE A 30 1.74 -3.35 -6.99
C ILE A 30 3.22 -3.09 -6.68
N GLU A 31 4.12 -3.38 -7.62
CA GLU A 31 5.56 -3.13 -7.50
C GLU A 31 5.88 -1.64 -7.28
N GLY A 32 5.23 -0.76 -8.06
CA GLY A 32 5.39 0.68 -7.94
C GLY A 32 4.93 1.23 -6.58
N VAL A 33 3.84 0.70 -6.04
CA VAL A 33 3.37 1.04 -4.69
C VAL A 33 4.37 0.58 -3.64
N TRP A 34 4.83 -0.68 -3.71
CA TRP A 34 5.82 -1.20 -2.76
C TRP A 34 7.17 -0.49 -2.84
N SER A 35 7.57 -0.01 -4.02
CA SER A 35 8.78 0.81 -4.17
C SER A 35 8.69 2.10 -3.34
N GLN A 36 7.56 2.79 -3.41
CA GLN A 36 7.31 4.02 -2.64
C GLN A 36 7.26 3.73 -1.13
N VAL A 37 6.58 2.66 -0.72
CA VAL A 37 6.54 2.23 0.69
C VAL A 37 7.94 1.93 1.21
N LYS A 38 8.76 1.18 0.46
CA LYS A 38 10.15 0.89 0.84
C LYS A 38 11.01 2.13 0.94
N ALA A 39 10.82 3.11 0.05
CA ALA A 39 11.54 4.38 0.11
C ALA A 39 11.21 5.15 1.39
N MET A 40 9.93 5.22 1.77
CA MET A 40 9.47 5.81 3.03
C MET A 40 10.08 5.09 4.25
N ILE A 41 10.02 3.75 4.29
CA ILE A 41 10.62 2.95 5.39
C ILE A 41 12.11 3.28 5.54
N LYS A 42 12.85 3.39 4.42
CA LYS A 42 14.29 3.64 4.41
C LYS A 42 14.64 5.02 5.00
N VAL A 43 13.83 6.05 4.73
CA VAL A 43 14.01 7.40 5.29
C VAL A 43 13.91 7.38 6.82
N HIS A 44 13.12 6.47 7.38
CA HIS A 44 12.94 6.33 8.83
C HIS A 44 13.90 5.32 9.49
N HIS A 45 14.94 4.85 8.77
CA HIS A 45 15.87 3.82 9.25
C HIS A 45 15.21 2.46 9.58
N GLY A 46 14.06 2.18 8.97
CA GLY A 46 13.27 0.98 9.23
C GLY A 46 12.18 1.21 10.29
N TRP A 47 11.25 0.26 10.35
CA TRP A 47 10.19 0.22 11.36
C TRP A 47 10.11 -1.17 11.97
N THR A 48 9.60 -1.23 13.20
CA THR A 48 9.28 -2.53 13.79
C THR A 48 8.05 -3.12 13.11
N ALA A 49 7.88 -4.43 13.21
CA ALA A 49 6.67 -5.09 12.70
C ALA A 49 5.38 -4.58 13.36
N LYS A 50 5.47 -4.00 14.57
CA LYS A 50 4.32 -3.41 15.28
C LYS A 50 3.91 -2.06 14.71
N ASP A 51 4.86 -1.28 14.21
CA ASP A 51 4.59 0.05 13.67
C ASP A 51 4.11 -0.02 12.21
N LEU A 52 4.54 -1.07 11.48
CA LEU A 52 4.29 -1.20 10.05
C LEU A 52 2.82 -1.06 9.64
N PRO A 53 1.82 -1.66 10.33
CA PRO A 53 0.41 -1.49 9.96
C PRO A 53 -0.03 -0.02 9.96
N GLY A 54 0.19 0.71 11.06
CA GLY A 54 -0.22 2.12 11.14
C GLY A 54 0.51 3.02 10.14
N GLN A 55 1.77 2.69 9.81
CA GLN A 55 2.52 3.41 8.78
C GLN A 55 2.01 3.12 7.36
N LEU A 56 1.56 1.90 7.07
CA LEU A 56 0.90 1.56 5.81
C LEU A 56 -0.46 2.25 5.68
N ASP A 57 -1.21 2.36 6.78
CA ASP A 57 -2.48 3.10 6.82
C ASP A 57 -2.24 4.59 6.53
N GLN A 58 -1.26 5.19 7.19
CA GLN A 58 -0.85 6.58 6.95
C GLN A 58 -0.43 6.79 5.49
N PHE A 59 0.40 5.90 4.93
CA PHE A 59 0.82 5.97 3.54
C PHE A 59 -0.38 5.93 2.58
N SER A 60 -1.31 5.00 2.82
CA SER A 60 -2.52 4.83 2.00
C SER A 60 -3.41 6.07 2.06
N PHE A 61 -3.64 6.59 3.26
CA PHE A 61 -4.41 7.82 3.47
C PHE A 61 -3.80 9.03 2.76
N GLN A 62 -2.49 9.25 2.93
CA GLN A 62 -1.78 10.36 2.28
C GLN A 62 -1.80 10.24 0.76
N ARG A 63 -1.68 9.02 0.23
CA ARG A 63 -1.73 8.75 -1.21
C ARG A 63 -3.10 9.07 -1.79
N GLU A 64 -4.18 8.67 -1.11
CA GLU A 64 -5.55 8.96 -1.51
C GLU A 64 -5.83 10.47 -1.51
N CYS A 65 -5.50 11.15 -0.42
CA CYS A 65 -5.66 12.61 -0.33
C CYS A 65 -4.90 13.34 -1.45
N LYS A 66 -3.67 12.89 -1.76
CA LYS A 66 -2.89 13.47 -2.87
C LYS A 66 -3.53 13.21 -4.23
N ALA A 67 -4.08 12.02 -4.46
CA ALA A 67 -4.76 11.68 -5.71
C ALA A 67 -6.02 12.53 -5.93
N ASN A 68 -6.74 12.83 -4.84
CA ASN A 68 -7.98 13.62 -4.87
C ASN A 68 -7.75 15.14 -4.72
N HIS A 69 -6.49 15.57 -4.55
CA HIS A 69 -6.14 16.96 -4.24
C HIS A 69 -6.76 17.48 -2.94
N ASP A 70 -7.00 16.59 -1.98
CA ASP A 70 -7.58 16.92 -0.68
C ASP A 70 -6.54 17.58 0.24
N ASN A 71 -7.04 18.40 1.16
CA ASN A 71 -6.24 18.89 2.26
C ASN A 71 -6.11 17.80 3.34
N ILE A 72 -4.94 17.16 3.38
CA ILE A 72 -4.61 16.06 4.31
C ILE A 72 -4.95 16.40 5.77
N ILE A 73 -4.74 17.65 6.20
CA ILE A 73 -5.02 18.06 7.59
C ILE A 73 -6.52 18.08 7.84
N LEU A 74 -7.31 18.62 6.90
CA LEU A 74 -8.77 18.64 7.03
C LEU A 74 -9.35 17.23 7.02
N GLU A 75 -8.88 16.35 6.15
CA GLU A 75 -9.32 14.95 6.10
C GLU A 75 -8.96 14.19 7.37
N PHE A 76 -7.77 14.45 7.94
CA PHE A 76 -7.38 13.86 9.21
C PHE A 76 -8.31 14.30 10.34
N PHE A 77 -8.70 15.58 10.40
CA PHE A 77 -9.65 16.05 11.40
C PHE A 77 -11.05 15.47 11.23
N LYS A 78 -11.51 15.26 9.99
CA LYS A 78 -12.77 14.55 9.73
C LYS A 78 -12.74 13.13 10.29
N LEU A 79 -11.66 12.39 10.03
CA LEU A 79 -11.47 11.05 10.59
C LEU A 79 -11.45 11.07 12.13
N LEU A 80 -10.69 12.00 12.72
CA LEU A 80 -10.62 12.12 14.18
C LEU A 80 -12.00 12.39 14.78
N HIS A 81 -12.76 13.33 14.21
CA HIS A 81 -14.11 13.66 14.67
C HIS A 81 -15.05 12.46 14.58
N VAL A 82 -14.95 11.65 13.53
CA VAL A 82 -15.72 10.41 13.42
C VAL A 82 -15.36 9.45 14.55
N VAL A 83 -14.08 9.27 14.90
CA VAL A 83 -13.67 8.26 15.90
C VAL A 83 -13.85 8.72 17.35
N THR A 84 -13.72 10.01 17.65
CA THR A 84 -13.79 10.52 19.04
C THR A 84 -15.20 10.79 19.57
N PHE A 85 -16.21 10.83 18.70
CA PHE A 85 -17.59 11.17 19.08
C PHE A 85 -18.57 9.99 18.94
N TYR A 86 -18.06 8.75 18.97
CA TYR A 86 -18.85 7.53 19.25
C TYR A 86 -18.65 7.06 20.69
#